data_AF-A0A2W2CSU6-F1
#
_entry.id   AF-A0A2W2CSU6-F1
#
_cell.length_a   1.000
_cell.length_b   1.000
_cell.length_c   1.000
_cell.angle_alpha   90.00
_cell.angle_beta   90.00
_cell.angle_gamma   90.00
#
_symmetry.space_group_name_H-M   'P 1'
#
loop_
_entity.id
_entity.type
_entity.pdbx_description
1 polymer ?
#
loop_
_entity_poly.entity_id
_entity_poly.type
_entity_poly.pdbx_seq_one_letter_code
_entity_poly.pdbx_strand_id
1 'polypeptide(L)'
;MDVLLLPFRWIYRGLVWFANSPRTLITSYLLMIVVAGIIYGEVENRSPTDAVWWAVVTASTVGYGDIAPASWPGRTLAALLISTMVLLVIPLITAHFASRLIVDDDAFEHEEQEHLKADVRRMRALLEEMAARSGIELPDLPAEQPVSGPGSAAPPWERSGRSGRRRPPR
;
A
#
# COMPACT_ATOMS: atom_id res chain seq x y z
N MET A 1 -20.82 11.37 14.48
CA MET A 1 -20.50 11.45 13.04
C MET A 1 -19.99 10.12 12.47
N ASP A 2 -19.59 9.16 13.32
CA ASP A 2 -19.08 7.84 12.88
C ASP A 2 -20.13 6.89 12.28
N VAL A 3 -21.41 7.00 12.68
CA VAL A 3 -22.49 6.12 12.22
C VAL A 3 -22.77 6.30 10.71
N LEU A 4 -22.53 7.50 10.18
CA LEU A 4 -22.78 7.83 8.77
C LEU A 4 -21.73 7.23 7.83
N LEU A 5 -20.54 6.89 8.34
CA LEU A 5 -19.43 6.32 7.58
C LEU A 5 -19.32 4.80 7.71
N LEU A 6 -20.11 4.16 8.57
CA LEU A 6 -20.14 2.69 8.72
C LEU A 6 -20.37 1.93 7.40
N PRO A 7 -21.32 2.30 6.51
CA PRO A 7 -21.48 1.61 5.22
C PRO A 7 -20.25 1.79 4.33
N PHE A 8 -19.63 2.97 4.34
CA PHE A 8 -18.42 3.26 3.57
C PHE A 8 -17.22 2.44 4.05
N ARG A 9 -17.06 2.27 5.38
CA ARG A 9 -16.01 1.43 5.97
C ARG A 9 -16.21 -0.05 5.67
N TRP A 10 -17.45 -0.52 5.58
CA TRP A 10 -17.77 -1.90 5.20
C TRP A 10 -17.41 -2.18 3.74
N ILE A 11 -17.77 -1.27 2.84
CA ILE A 11 -17.40 -1.34 1.41
C ILE A 11 -15.87 -1.30 1.26
N TYR A 12 -15.20 -0.38 1.94
CA TYR A 12 -13.74 -0.28 1.91
C TYR A 12 -13.06 -1.55 2.42
N ARG A 13 -13.50 -2.10 3.57
CA ARG A 13 -12.94 -3.35 4.10
C ARG A 13 -13.22 -4.55 3.17
N GLY A 14 -14.40 -4.63 2.57
CA GLY A 14 -14.73 -5.67 1.59
C GLY A 14 -13.86 -5.57 0.34
N LEU A 15 -13.65 -4.36 -0.16
CA LEU A 15 -12.78 -4.09 -1.31
C LEU A 15 -11.31 -4.42 -1.00
N VAL A 16 -10.81 -4.02 0.17
CA VAL A 16 -9.45 -4.33 0.62
C VAL A 16 -9.28 -5.83 0.84
N TRP A 17 -10.25 -6.52 1.46
CA TRP A 17 -10.22 -7.97 1.63
C TRP A 17 -10.18 -8.70 0.28
N PHE A 18 -10.98 -8.24 -0.68
CA PHE A 18 -11.00 -8.77 -2.04
C PHE A 18 -9.69 -8.53 -2.79
N ALA A 19 -9.10 -7.35 -2.65
CA ALA A 19 -7.82 -7.00 -3.27
C ALA A 19 -6.62 -7.70 -2.61
N ASN A 20 -6.72 -8.08 -1.35
CA ASN A 20 -5.60 -8.63 -0.58
C ASN A 20 -5.40 -10.16 -0.75
N SER A 21 -6.34 -10.86 -1.40
CA SER A 21 -6.22 -12.30 -1.66
C SER A 21 -5.93 -12.58 -3.14
N PRO A 22 -4.78 -13.19 -3.49
CA PRO A 22 -4.45 -13.48 -4.89
C PRO A 22 -5.44 -14.46 -5.52
N ARG A 23 -6.03 -15.37 -4.73
CA ARG A 23 -7.04 -16.30 -5.24
C ARG A 23 -8.31 -15.56 -5.68
N THR A 24 -8.76 -14.57 -4.92
CA THR A 24 -9.97 -13.80 -5.27
C THR A 24 -9.75 -12.95 -6.52
N LEU A 25 -8.56 -12.39 -6.71
CA LEU A 25 -8.17 -11.68 -7.94
C LEU A 25 -8.24 -12.60 -9.17
N ILE A 26 -7.67 -13.81 -9.09
CA ILE A 26 -7.70 -14.76 -10.21
C ILE A 26 -9.13 -15.23 -10.49
N THR A 27 -9.89 -15.62 -9.47
CA THR A 27 -11.27 -16.10 -9.67
C THR A 27 -12.18 -15.01 -10.21
N SER A 28 -12.02 -13.76 -9.78
CA SER A 28 -12.83 -12.65 -10.26
C SER A 28 -12.49 -12.24 -11.69
N TYR A 29 -11.21 -12.29 -12.06
CA TYR A 29 -10.78 -12.10 -13.45
C TYR A 29 -11.41 -13.14 -14.38
N LEU A 30 -11.34 -14.43 -14.02
CA LEU A 30 -11.94 -15.50 -14.81
C LEU A 30 -13.47 -15.39 -14.87
N LEU A 31 -14.12 -15.09 -13.75
CA LEU A 31 -15.57 -14.88 -13.69
C LEU A 31 -16.00 -13.73 -14.62
N MET A 32 -15.27 -12.63 -14.58
CA MET A 32 -15.55 -11.47 -15.42
C MET A 32 -15.38 -11.78 -16.91
N ILE A 33 -14.38 -12.58 -17.32
CA ILE A 33 -14.26 -13.06 -18.71
C ILE A 33 -15.50 -13.83 -19.13
N VAL A 34 -15.97 -14.77 -18.31
CA VAL A 34 -17.16 -15.57 -18.61
C VAL A 34 -18.40 -14.68 -18.72
N VAL A 35 -18.60 -13.77 -17.77
CA VAL A 35 -19.75 -12.85 -17.77
C VAL A 35 -19.71 -11.91 -18.97
N ALA A 36 -18.55 -11.29 -19.26
CA ALA A 36 -18.41 -10.41 -20.41
C ALA A 36 -18.60 -11.16 -21.73
N GLY A 37 -18.10 -12.39 -21.84
CA GLY A 37 -18.30 -13.26 -22.99
C GLY A 37 -19.77 -13.60 -23.21
N ILE A 38 -20.50 -13.97 -22.15
CA ILE A 38 -21.95 -14.26 -22.25
C ILE A 38 -22.70 -13.00 -22.73
N ILE A 39 -22.47 -11.85 -22.10
CA ILE A 39 -23.16 -10.60 -22.47
C ILE A 39 -22.83 -10.22 -23.91
N TYR A 40 -21.57 -10.33 -24.33
CA TYR A 40 -21.15 -10.05 -25.70
C TYR A 40 -21.80 -11.00 -26.71
N GLY A 41 -21.86 -12.30 -26.39
CA GLY A 41 -22.47 -13.33 -27.23
C GLY A 41 -23.95 -13.03 -27.50
N GLU A 42 -24.70 -12.65 -26.46
CA GLU A 42 -26.11 -12.24 -26.57
C GLU A 42 -26.29 -10.94 -27.36
N VAL A 43 -25.46 -9.93 -27.09
CA VAL A 43 -25.58 -8.60 -27.74
C VAL A 43 -25.19 -8.63 -29.22
N GLU A 44 -24.18 -9.41 -29.59
CA GLU A 44 -23.65 -9.49 -30.96
C GLU A 44 -24.10 -10.76 -31.70
N ASN A 45 -24.96 -11.59 -31.11
CA ASN A 45 -25.43 -12.88 -31.64
C ASN A 45 -24.28 -13.79 -32.11
N ARG A 46 -23.24 -13.92 -31.26
CA ARG A 46 -22.03 -14.72 -31.54
C ARG A 46 -22.11 -16.10 -30.90
N SER A 47 -21.40 -17.06 -31.49
CA SER A 47 -21.27 -18.39 -30.89
C SER A 47 -20.61 -18.28 -29.49
N PRO A 48 -20.95 -19.15 -28.52
CA PRO A 48 -20.36 -19.09 -27.18
C PRO A 48 -18.82 -19.17 -27.19
N THR A 49 -18.26 -19.92 -28.13
CA THR A 49 -16.81 -20.05 -28.31
C THR A 49 -16.17 -18.74 -28.77
N ASP A 50 -16.75 -18.08 -29.77
CA ASP A 50 -16.25 -16.80 -30.27
C ASP A 50 -16.42 -15.68 -29.23
N ALA A 51 -17.51 -15.74 -28.47
CA ALA A 51 -17.82 -14.75 -27.46
C ALA A 51 -16.86 -14.82 -26.25
N VAL A 52 -16.54 -16.03 -25.78
CA VAL A 52 -15.51 -16.23 -24.75
C VAL A 52 -14.14 -15.87 -25.29
N TRP A 53 -13.81 -16.25 -26.54
CA TRP A 53 -12.54 -15.88 -27.17
C TRP A 53 -12.36 -14.36 -27.23
N TRP A 54 -13.38 -13.62 -27.69
CA TRP A 54 -13.38 -12.16 -27.70
C TRP A 54 -13.11 -11.59 -26.31
N ALA A 55 -13.79 -12.11 -25.28
CA ALA A 55 -13.62 -11.64 -23.91
C ALA A 55 -12.19 -11.93 -23.40
N VAL A 56 -11.61 -13.10 -23.70
CA VAL A 56 -10.22 -13.44 -23.34
C VAL A 56 -9.22 -12.50 -24.02
N VAL A 57 -9.32 -12.30 -25.33
CA VAL A 57 -8.40 -11.47 -26.11
C VAL A 57 -8.49 -10.00 -25.70
N THR A 58 -9.70 -9.53 -25.37
CA THR A 58 -9.92 -8.15 -24.90
C THR A 58 -9.46 -7.97 -23.45
N ALA A 59 -9.80 -8.88 -22.54
CA ALA A 59 -9.44 -8.79 -21.13
C ALA A 59 -7.93 -9.01 -20.89
N SER A 60 -7.25 -9.75 -21.77
CA SER A 60 -5.79 -9.91 -21.76
C SER A 60 -5.06 -8.71 -22.39
N THR A 61 -5.78 -7.73 -22.92
CA THR A 61 -5.25 -6.55 -23.64
C THR A 61 -4.46 -6.90 -24.92
N VAL A 62 -4.54 -8.14 -25.41
CA VAL A 62 -3.86 -8.58 -26.64
C VAL A 62 -4.53 -7.94 -27.87
N GLY A 63 -5.86 -8.00 -27.95
CA GLY A 63 -6.63 -7.28 -28.96
C GLY A 63 -6.30 -7.64 -30.41
N TYR A 64 -6.38 -8.91 -30.81
CA TYR A 64 -6.11 -9.34 -32.19
C TYR A 64 -6.98 -8.62 -33.24
N GLY A 65 -8.19 -8.22 -32.87
CA GLY A 65 -9.11 -7.49 -33.76
C GLY A 65 -9.81 -8.37 -34.80
N ASP A 66 -9.67 -9.69 -34.69
CA ASP A 66 -10.38 -10.71 -35.48
C ASP A 66 -11.89 -10.70 -35.19
N ILE A 67 -12.26 -10.51 -33.92
CA ILE A 67 -13.64 -10.33 -33.48
C ILE A 67 -13.74 -9.00 -32.74
N ALA A 68 -14.71 -8.17 -33.11
CA ALA A 68 -14.95 -6.87 -32.52
C ALA A 68 -16.45 -6.55 -32.48
N PRO A 69 -16.92 -5.78 -31.48
CA PRO A 69 -18.32 -5.35 -31.42
C PRO A 69 -18.67 -4.40 -32.58
N ALA A 70 -19.71 -4.75 -33.34
CA ALA A 70 -20.24 -3.90 -34.39
C ALA A 70 -21.37 -2.99 -33.88
N SER A 71 -22.14 -3.47 -32.91
CA SER A 71 -23.30 -2.77 -32.36
C SER A 71 -22.90 -1.68 -31.36
N TRP A 72 -23.77 -0.66 -31.21
CA TRP A 72 -23.61 0.36 -30.17
C TRP A 72 -23.51 -0.24 -28.74
N PRO A 73 -24.42 -1.14 -28.31
CA PRO A 73 -24.31 -1.76 -26.99
C PRO A 73 -23.08 -2.67 -26.84
N GLY A 74 -22.63 -3.34 -27.91
CA GLY A 74 -21.39 -4.12 -27.87
C GLY A 74 -20.16 -3.24 -27.67
N ARG A 75 -20.13 -2.05 -28.28
CA ARG A 75 -19.03 -1.09 -28.12
C ARG A 75 -18.97 -0.49 -26.73
N THR A 76 -20.12 -0.21 -26.11
CA THR A 76 -20.16 0.28 -24.72
C THR A 76 -19.71 -0.80 -23.74
N LEU A 77 -20.12 -2.07 -23.94
CA LEU A 77 -19.61 -3.21 -23.18
C LEU A 77 -18.09 -3.34 -23.29
N ALA A 78 -17.55 -3.27 -24.51
CA ALA A 78 -16.12 -3.34 -24.75
C ALA A 78 -15.35 -2.21 -24.07
N ALA A 79 -15.85 -0.97 -24.18
CA ALA A 79 -15.26 0.18 -23.52
C ALA A 79 -15.23 0.02 -21.99
N LEU A 80 -16.31 -0.53 -21.40
CA LEU A 80 -16.38 -0.82 -19.97
C LEU A 80 -15.35 -1.89 -19.58
N LEU A 81 -15.31 -3.02 -20.30
CA LEU A 81 -14.37 -4.11 -20.05
C LEU A 81 -12.92 -3.61 -20.09
N ILE A 82 -12.55 -2.87 -21.14
CA ILE A 82 -11.21 -2.30 -21.31
C ILE A 82 -10.89 -1.33 -20.15
N SER A 83 -11.82 -0.44 -19.81
CA SER A 83 -11.63 0.52 -18.72
C SER A 83 -11.43 -0.19 -17.38
N THR A 84 -12.20 -1.25 -17.09
CA THR A 84 -12.05 -2.06 -15.88
C THR A 84 -10.70 -2.78 -15.83
N MET A 85 -10.19 -3.29 -16.96
CA MET A 85 -8.85 -3.90 -17.02
C MET A 85 -7.74 -2.92 -16.68
N VAL A 86 -7.72 -1.78 -17.38
CA VAL A 86 -6.65 -0.80 -17.25
C VAL A 86 -6.68 -0.09 -15.90
N LEU A 87 -7.87 0.26 -15.39
CA LEU A 87 -7.99 1.07 -14.18
C LEU A 87 -8.00 0.24 -12.88
N LEU A 88 -8.49 -1.01 -12.91
CA LEU A 88 -8.67 -1.81 -11.71
C LEU A 88 -7.80 -3.07 -11.72
N VAL A 89 -7.99 -3.97 -12.68
CA VAL A 89 -7.42 -5.32 -12.57
C VAL A 89 -5.91 -5.34 -12.74
N ILE A 90 -5.37 -4.70 -13.79
CA ILE A 90 -3.92 -4.69 -14.04
C ILE A 90 -3.15 -4.00 -12.90
N PRO A 91 -3.56 -2.81 -12.39
CA PRO A 91 -2.90 -2.18 -11.25
C PRO A 91 -2.95 -3.02 -9.97
N LEU A 92 -4.09 -3.66 -9.67
CA LEU A 92 -4.22 -4.50 -8.46
C LEU A 92 -3.30 -5.72 -8.52
N ILE A 93 -3.24 -6.39 -9.67
CA ILE A 93 -2.33 -7.53 -9.86
C ILE A 93 -0.88 -7.07 -9.76
N THR A 94 -0.52 -5.99 -10.43
CA THR A 94 0.84 -5.41 -10.39
C THR A 94 1.24 -5.05 -8.95
N ALA A 95 0.38 -4.34 -8.22
CA ALA A 95 0.62 -3.96 -6.83
C ALA A 95 0.79 -5.18 -5.92
N HIS A 96 0.00 -6.25 -6.14
CA HIS A 96 0.10 -7.48 -5.38
C HIS A 96 1.44 -8.21 -5.60
N PHE A 97 1.96 -8.23 -6.83
CA PHE A 97 3.27 -8.80 -7.10
C PHE A 97 4.40 -7.90 -6.60
N ALA A 98 4.28 -6.58 -6.78
CA ALA A 98 5.27 -5.62 -6.28
C ALA A 98 5.45 -5.74 -4.76
N SER A 99 4.35 -5.84 -3.99
CA SER A 99 4.43 -5.98 -2.54
C SER A 99 5.10 -7.28 -2.06
N ARG A 100 5.15 -8.32 -2.91
CA ARG A 100 5.88 -9.58 -2.62
C ARG A 100 7.36 -9.52 -2.99
N LEU A 101 7.73 -8.64 -3.92
CA LEU A 101 9.10 -8.47 -4.40
C LEU A 101 9.87 -7.40 -3.63
N ILE A 102 9.16 -6.45 -3.02
CA ILE A 102 9.74 -5.47 -2.11
C ILE A 102 10.15 -6.19 -0.83
N VAL A 103 11.47 -6.41 -0.70
CA VAL A 103 12.11 -6.72 0.57
C VAL A 103 12.20 -5.39 1.33
N ASP A 104 11.59 -5.33 2.51
CA ASP A 104 11.60 -4.12 3.32
C ASP A 104 12.94 -4.01 4.07
N ASP A 105 13.96 -3.48 3.39
CA ASP A 105 15.31 -3.29 3.96
C ASP A 105 15.32 -2.27 5.12
N ASP A 106 14.26 -1.45 5.24
CA ASP A 106 14.07 -0.46 6.32
C ASP A 106 13.18 -0.98 7.46
N ALA A 107 12.65 -2.20 7.37
CA ALA A 107 11.96 -2.87 8.47
C ALA A 107 12.97 -3.37 9.51
N PHE A 108 13.70 -2.44 10.13
CA PHE A 108 14.41 -2.72 11.38
C PHE A 108 13.37 -3.16 12.41
N GLU A 109 13.28 -4.46 12.65
CA GLU A 109 12.41 -4.98 13.69
C GLU A 109 12.79 -4.33 15.02
N HIS A 110 11.79 -4.07 15.88
CA HIS A 110 12.03 -3.49 17.20
C HIS A 110 13.12 -4.27 17.97
N GLU A 111 13.24 -5.57 17.73
CA GLU A 111 14.28 -6.42 18.30
C GLU A 111 15.70 -6.02 17.89
N GLU A 112 15.95 -5.69 16.61
CA GLU A 112 17.28 -5.24 16.17
C GLU A 112 17.63 -3.86 16.75
N GLN A 113 16.63 -2.96 16.81
CA GLN A 113 16.81 -1.66 17.44
C GLN A 113 17.08 -1.77 18.95
N GLU A 114 16.38 -2.67 19.64
CA GLU A 114 16.61 -2.94 21.05
C GLU A 114 17.96 -3.58 21.30
N HIS A 115 18.38 -4.52 20.43
CA HIS A 115 19.69 -5.16 20.49
C HIS A 115 20.80 -4.13 20.29
N LEU A 116 20.70 -3.27 19.27
CA LEU A 116 21.69 -2.22 19.00
C LEU A 116 21.77 -1.20 20.16
N LYS A 117 20.62 -0.80 20.73
CA LYS A 117 20.59 0.05 21.94
C LYS A 117 21.22 -0.63 23.14
N ALA A 118 20.99 -1.94 23.33
CA ALA A 118 21.59 -2.70 24.41
C ALA A 118 23.11 -2.79 24.26
N ASP A 119 23.61 -3.01 23.05
CA ASP A 119 25.05 -3.04 22.75
C ASP A 119 25.70 -1.68 22.97
N VAL A 120 25.06 -0.58 22.55
CA VAL A 120 25.56 0.79 22.82
C VAL A 120 25.64 1.07 24.32
N ARG A 121 24.61 0.68 25.10
CA ARG A 121 24.64 0.80 26.56
C ARG A 121 25.75 -0.02 27.19
N ARG A 122 26.00 -1.23 26.69
CA ARG A 122 27.06 -2.12 27.15
C ARG A 122 28.45 -1.55 26.85
N MET A 123 28.69 -1.10 25.61
CA MET A 123 29.96 -0.47 25.21
C MET A 123 30.24 0.75 26.10
N ARG A 124 29.22 1.56 26.39
CA ARG A 124 29.36 2.71 27.28
C ARG A 124 29.77 2.31 28.70
N ALA A 125 29.12 1.31 29.30
CA ALA A 125 29.46 0.86 30.64
C ALA A 125 30.92 0.38 30.73
N LEU A 126 31.40 -0.32 29.69
CA LEU A 126 32.81 -0.74 29.61
C LEU A 126 33.76 0.46 29.47
N LEU A 127 33.40 1.47 28.69
CA LEU A 127 34.18 2.71 28.58
C LEU A 127 34.24 3.46 29.92
N GLU A 128 33.12 3.55 30.64
CA GLU A 128 33.06 4.16 31.97
C GLU A 128 33.95 3.41 32.98
N GLU A 129 33.96 2.08 32.94
CA GLU A 129 34.83 1.26 33.77
C GLU A 129 36.31 1.47 33.42
N MET A 130 36.68 1.47 32.13
CA MET A 130 38.05 1.72 31.69
C MET A 130 38.52 3.13 32.02
N ALA A 131 37.66 4.14 31.85
CA ALA A 131 37.95 5.53 32.17
C ALA A 131 38.21 5.72 33.67
N ALA A 132 37.37 5.10 34.52
CA ALA A 132 37.55 5.11 35.97
C ALA A 132 38.88 4.46 36.40
N ARG A 133 39.27 3.35 35.78
CA ARG A 133 40.57 2.70 36.04
C ARG A 133 41.76 3.53 35.58
N SER A 134 41.58 4.34 34.54
CA SER A 134 42.64 5.13 33.91
C SER A 134 42.73 6.57 34.45
N GLY A 135 41.82 6.98 35.34
CA GLY A 135 41.74 8.35 35.85
C GLY A 135 41.33 9.38 34.80
N ILE A 136 40.66 8.96 33.73
CA ILE A 136 40.22 9.82 32.63
C ILE A 136 38.74 10.19 32.87
N GLU A 137 38.42 11.47 32.82
CA GLU A 137 37.04 11.96 32.97
C GLU A 137 36.32 11.89 31.61
N LEU A 138 35.17 11.21 31.56
CA LEU A 138 34.37 11.11 30.34
C LEU A 138 33.51 12.38 30.17
N PRO A 139 33.36 12.90 28.94
CA PRO A 139 32.44 14.00 28.68
C PRO A 139 31.00 13.62 29.05
N ASP A 140 30.30 14.52 29.74
CA ASP A 140 28.87 14.36 30.03
C ASP A 140 28.09 14.16 28.73
N LEU A 141 27.09 13.26 28.79
CA LEU A 141 26.15 13.13 27.69
C LEU A 141 25.47 14.48 27.45
N PRO A 142 25.37 14.95 26.20
CA PRO A 142 24.42 16.00 25.87
C PRO A 142 23.06 15.55 26.40
N ALA A 143 22.39 16.42 27.17
CA ALA A 143 21.03 16.15 27.63
C ALA A 143 20.20 15.62 26.46
N GLU A 144 19.43 14.53 26.66
CA GLU A 144 18.63 13.87 25.62
C GLU A 144 17.91 14.92 24.76
N GLN A 145 18.50 15.24 23.61
CA GLN A 145 17.80 15.98 22.59
C GLN A 145 17.01 14.93 21.82
N PRO A 146 15.68 15.05 21.73
CA PRO A 146 14.91 14.12 20.92
C PRO A 146 15.50 14.15 19.51
N VAL A 147 16.08 13.03 19.09
CA VAL A 147 16.69 12.88 17.77
C VAL A 147 15.60 13.14 16.75
N SER A 148 15.67 14.28 16.07
CA SER A 148 14.71 14.60 15.04
C SER A 148 15.05 13.83 13.77
N GLY A 149 14.55 12.60 13.67
CA GLY A 149 14.61 11.84 12.43
C GLY A 149 13.78 12.51 11.33
N PRO A 150 13.94 12.12 10.04
CA PRO A 150 13.21 12.69 8.89
C PRO A 150 11.67 12.61 8.92
N GLY A 151 11.06 12.21 10.05
CA GLY A 151 9.61 12.17 10.26
C GLY A 151 9.13 12.73 11.61
N SER A 152 10.00 13.26 12.47
CA SER A 152 9.60 13.71 13.83
C SER A 152 9.36 15.23 13.94
N ALA A 153 9.35 15.96 12.81
CA ALA A 153 9.11 17.39 12.83
C ALA A 153 7.67 17.64 13.30
N ALA A 154 7.51 18.18 14.51
CA ALA A 154 6.23 18.66 15.02
C ALA A 154 5.54 19.54 13.94
N PRO A 155 4.23 19.35 13.70
CA PRO A 155 3.49 20.12 12.72
C PRO A 155 3.71 21.63 12.91
N PRO A 156 3.72 22.45 11.83
CA PRO A 156 4.01 23.88 11.91
C PRO A 156 3.15 24.68 12.92
N TRP A 157 1.95 24.18 13.24
CA TRP A 157 1.02 24.82 14.18
C TRP A 157 1.33 24.58 15.67
N GLU A 158 2.17 23.61 16.03
CA GLU A 158 2.63 23.40 17.41
C GLU A 158 3.77 24.35 17.82
N ARG A 159 4.50 24.91 16.84
CA ARG A 159 5.64 25.81 17.10
C ARG A 159 5.24 27.19 17.63
N SER A 160 4.00 27.63 17.44
CA SER A 160 3.55 28.98 17.80
C SER A 160 3.15 29.15 19.28
N GLY A 161 2.95 28.07 20.05
CA GLY A 161 2.39 28.14 21.40
C GLY A 161 3.38 28.36 22.56
N ARG A 162 4.71 28.30 22.31
CA ARG A 162 5.71 28.20 23.39
C ARG A 162 6.44 29.50 23.77
N SER A 163 6.15 30.64 23.13
CA SER A 163 6.91 31.89 23.35
C SER A 163 6.43 32.80 24.49
N GLY A 164 5.43 32.40 25.29
CA GLY A 164 4.65 33.36 26.10
C GLY A 164 4.63 33.21 27.63
N ARG A 165 5.56 32.52 28.30
CA ARG A 165 5.56 32.47 29.79
C ARG A 165 6.93 32.81 30.40
N ARG A 166 7.26 34.10 30.46
CA ARG A 166 8.23 34.63 31.43
C ARG A 166 7.50 34.87 32.75
N ARG A 167 7.89 34.15 33.81
CA ARG A 167 7.45 34.43 35.19
C ARG A 167 8.15 35.71 35.68
N PRO A 168 7.48 36.61 36.42
CA PRO A 168 8.15 37.76 37.03
C PRO A 168 8.96 37.34 38.28
N PRO A 169 10.08 38.03 38.57
CA PRO A 169 10.84 37.81 39.80
C PRO A 169 10.11 38.40 41.02
N ARG A 170 10.33 37.78 42.18
CA ARG A 170 9.87 38.24 43.49
C ARG A 170 10.73 39.37 44.03
#